data_AF-N4UNM4-F1
#
_entry.id   AF-N4UNM4-F1
#
_cell.length_a   1.000
_cell.length_b   1.000
_cell.length_c   1.000
_cell.angle_alpha   90.00
_cell.angle_beta   90.00
_cell.angle_gamma   90.00
#
_symmetry.space_group_name_H-M   'P 1'
#
loop_
_entity.id
_entity.type
_entity.pdbx_description
1 polymer ?
#
loop_
_entity_poly.entity_id
_entity_poly.type
_entity_poly.pdbx_seq_one_letter_code
_entity_poly.pdbx_strand_id
1 'polypeptide(L)'
;MTSQRPNSIRALEGDDVLPRPEIVDREFEANIYYWLLDAFAVVDSGLDTKCFTFVLEAGPHGDYCAELFQRVIQTKISKSKAWKICLETGLLTSLRPTTRDSNTIRYAKDQRFEKFVEHLVNQASISRCDFNPGALLDVDTLVEDARVRHGENIFDKWVSKWLFDVIPLPHDLYHDMMVAPNYEFQTRQEYIE
;
A
#
# COMPACT_ATOMS: atom_id res chain seq x y z
N MET A 1 26.70 -11.35 -13.90
CA MET A 1 25.41 -11.28 -13.18
C MET A 1 25.28 -9.89 -12.59
N THR A 2 24.59 -9.02 -13.32
CA THR A 2 24.35 -7.63 -12.93
C THR A 2 23.24 -7.59 -11.89
N SER A 3 23.59 -7.25 -10.65
CA SER A 3 22.64 -6.87 -9.60
C SER A 3 21.85 -5.66 -10.07
N GLN A 4 20.61 -5.87 -10.51
CA GLN A 4 19.63 -4.81 -10.68
C GLN A 4 18.98 -4.60 -9.32
N ARG A 5 19.45 -3.59 -8.58
CA ARG A 5 18.69 -3.03 -7.47
C ARG A 5 17.38 -2.46 -8.03
N PRO A 6 16.21 -2.86 -7.53
CA PRO A 6 14.97 -2.18 -7.87
C PRO A 6 14.87 -0.90 -7.03
N ASN A 7 14.48 0.18 -7.71
CA ASN A 7 13.76 1.35 -7.21
C ASN A 7 14.52 2.68 -7.12
N SER A 8 13.82 3.67 -7.64
CA SER A 8 14.22 5.04 -7.92
C SER A 8 14.17 5.91 -6.66
N ILE A 9 15.25 5.90 -5.88
CA ILE A 9 15.46 6.89 -4.83
C ILE A 9 16.06 8.14 -5.50
N ARG A 10 15.32 9.26 -5.51
CA ARG A 10 15.84 10.55 -5.98
C ARG A 10 16.31 11.37 -4.79
N ALA A 11 17.62 11.58 -4.68
CA ALA A 11 18.18 12.65 -3.86
C ALA A 11 18.19 13.94 -4.70
N LEU A 12 17.60 15.02 -4.20
CA LEU A 12 17.75 16.36 -4.77
C LEU A 12 18.85 17.09 -3.98
N GLU A 13 19.87 17.58 -4.68
CA GLU A 13 20.95 18.38 -4.10
C GLU A 13 20.48 19.80 -3.81
N GLY A 14 20.65 20.25 -2.56
CA GLY A 14 20.44 21.63 -2.12
C GLY A 14 20.53 21.78 -0.60
N ASP A 15 21.60 22.44 -0.13
CA ASP A 15 21.93 22.93 1.22
C ASP A 15 21.70 22.00 2.44
N ASP A 16 22.81 21.39 2.89
CA ASP A 16 23.21 20.95 4.25
C ASP A 16 22.23 20.23 5.19
N VAL A 17 21.12 19.71 4.66
CA VAL A 17 20.29 18.69 5.30
C VAL A 17 20.11 17.58 4.28
N LEU A 18 20.58 16.37 4.58
CA LEU A 18 20.37 15.22 3.70
C LEU A 18 18.88 15.15 3.34
N PRO A 19 18.50 15.12 2.05
CA PRO A 19 17.11 15.12 1.65
C PRO A 19 16.42 13.94 2.31
N ARG A 20 15.27 14.19 2.94
CA ARG A 20 14.52 13.15 3.65
C ARG A 20 14.25 12.02 2.66
N PRO A 21 14.58 10.78 3.00
CA PRO A 21 14.36 9.66 2.11
C PRO A 21 12.87 9.47 1.84
N GLU A 22 12.53 9.07 0.63
CA GLU A 22 11.15 9.04 0.14
C GLU A 22 10.86 7.74 -0.62
N ILE A 23 9.64 7.23 -0.49
CA ILE A 23 9.10 6.12 -1.29
C ILE A 23 7.84 6.58 -2.02
N VAL A 24 7.62 6.07 -3.22
CA VAL A 24 6.40 6.34 -3.97
C VAL A 24 5.25 5.49 -3.40
N ASP A 25 4.06 6.07 -3.23
CA ASP A 25 2.88 5.38 -2.69
C ASP A 25 2.49 4.10 -3.46
N ARG A 26 2.80 4.06 -4.75
CA ARG A 26 2.64 2.90 -5.62
C ARG A 26 3.63 1.79 -5.28
N GLU A 27 4.89 2.13 -4.97
CA GLU A 27 5.91 1.15 -4.58
C GLU A 27 5.56 0.53 -3.22
N PHE A 28 5.11 1.35 -2.27
CA PHE A 28 4.59 0.86 -0.99
C PHE A 28 3.42 -0.12 -1.15
N GLU A 29 2.43 0.24 -1.97
CA GLU A 29 1.30 -0.64 -2.30
C GLU A 29 1.75 -1.93 -2.99
N ALA A 30 2.67 -1.82 -3.95
CA ALA A 30 3.19 -2.98 -4.68
C ALA A 30 3.91 -3.97 -3.75
N ASN A 31 4.69 -3.48 -2.79
CA ASN A 31 5.38 -4.33 -1.81
C ASN A 31 4.39 -5.14 -0.96
N ILE A 32 3.30 -4.53 -0.49
CA ILE A 32 2.24 -5.24 0.25
C ILE A 32 1.53 -6.24 -0.66
N TYR A 33 1.29 -5.86 -1.92
CA TYR A 33 0.67 -6.75 -2.90
C TYR A 33 1.53 -7.98 -3.22
N TYR A 34 2.85 -7.83 -3.38
CA TYR A 34 3.74 -8.96 -3.62
C TYR A 34 3.85 -9.87 -2.40
N TRP A 35 3.97 -9.30 -1.21
CA TRP A 35 3.92 -10.06 0.05
C TRP A 35 2.64 -10.89 0.16
N LEU A 36 1.51 -10.34 -0.28
CA LEU A 36 0.25 -11.06 -0.34
C LEU A 36 0.28 -12.23 -1.34
N LEU A 37 0.79 -12.00 -2.54
CA LEU A 37 0.89 -13.08 -3.54
C LEU A 37 1.73 -14.25 -3.01
N ASP A 38 2.81 -13.95 -2.29
CA ASP A 38 3.64 -14.96 -1.64
C ASP A 38 2.87 -15.69 -0.53
N ALA A 39 2.12 -14.95 0.29
CA ALA A 39 1.27 -15.55 1.33
C ALA A 39 0.21 -16.50 0.74
N PHE A 40 -0.43 -16.11 -0.36
CA PHE A 40 -1.38 -16.99 -1.06
C PHE A 40 -0.71 -18.22 -1.67
N ALA A 41 0.47 -18.06 -2.27
CA ALA A 41 1.19 -19.19 -2.85
C ALA A 41 1.52 -20.27 -1.81
N VAL A 42 1.80 -19.88 -0.56
CA VAL A 42 2.02 -20.83 0.54
C VAL A 42 0.73 -21.47 1.03
N VAL A 43 -0.38 -20.73 1.12
CA VAL A 43 -1.69 -21.31 1.44
C VAL A 43 -2.11 -22.34 0.38
N ASP A 44 -1.89 -22.01 -0.89
CA ASP A 44 -2.23 -22.86 -2.03
C ASP A 44 -1.31 -24.08 -2.17
N SER A 45 -0.17 -24.12 -1.46
CA SER A 45 0.75 -25.26 -1.50
C SER A 45 0.25 -26.50 -0.73
N GLY A 46 -0.93 -26.43 -0.13
CA GLY A 46 -1.56 -27.53 0.60
C GLY A 46 -1.00 -27.78 2.00
N LEU A 47 -0.21 -26.84 2.53
CA LEU A 47 0.23 -26.88 3.93
C LEU A 47 -0.97 -26.62 4.86
N ASP A 48 -0.97 -27.26 6.03
CA ASP A 48 -2.00 -27.00 7.04
C ASP A 48 -1.86 -25.55 7.52
N THR A 49 -2.88 -24.74 7.26
CA THR A 49 -2.98 -23.33 7.69
C THR A 49 -2.86 -23.13 9.20
N LYS A 50 -2.96 -24.18 10.01
CA LYS A 50 -2.68 -24.14 11.46
C LYS A 50 -1.18 -24.10 11.80
N CYS A 51 -0.32 -24.44 10.85
CA CYS A 51 1.13 -24.53 11.07
C CYS A 51 1.87 -23.22 10.84
N PHE A 52 1.22 -22.21 10.26
CA PHE A 52 1.85 -20.94 9.93
C PHE A 52 0.87 -19.78 10.12
N THR A 53 1.44 -18.58 10.24
CA THR A 53 0.70 -17.32 10.24
C THR A 53 1.52 -16.29 9.51
N PHE A 54 0.91 -15.56 8.59
CA PHE A 54 1.54 -14.45 7.92
C PHE A 54 1.41 -13.18 8.75
N VAL A 55 2.55 -12.56 9.06
CA VAL A 55 2.60 -11.35 9.87
C VAL A 55 3.17 -10.21 9.04
N LEU A 56 2.39 -9.15 8.87
CA LEU A 56 2.90 -7.88 8.38
C LEU A 56 3.40 -7.10 9.58
N GLU A 57 4.72 -7.09 9.77
CA GLU A 57 5.39 -6.55 10.95
C GLU A 57 5.91 -5.13 10.68
N ALA A 58 5.64 -4.21 11.60
CA ALA A 58 6.14 -2.83 11.59
C ALA A 58 7.30 -2.61 12.57
N GLY A 59 7.50 -3.52 13.53
CA GLY A 59 8.55 -3.43 14.53
C GLY A 59 8.49 -2.09 15.29
N PRO A 60 9.59 -1.33 15.40
CA PRO A 60 9.59 -0.05 16.13
C PRO A 60 8.78 1.05 15.44
N HIS A 61 8.33 0.85 14.19
CA HIS A 61 7.63 1.84 13.39
C HIS A 61 6.11 1.63 13.33
N GLY A 62 5.52 0.99 14.34
CA GLY A 62 4.10 0.64 14.40
C GLY A 62 3.15 1.80 14.04
N ASP A 63 3.33 2.97 14.66
CA ASP A 63 2.49 4.15 14.41
C ASP A 63 2.62 4.69 12.98
N TYR A 64 3.85 4.71 12.47
CA TYR A 64 4.13 5.15 11.10
C TYR A 64 3.51 4.21 10.07
N CYS A 65 3.67 2.89 10.25
CA CYS A 65 3.07 1.89 9.39
C CYS A 65 1.53 1.91 9.47
N ALA A 66 0.96 2.13 10.66
CA ALA A 66 -0.49 2.30 10.82
C ALA A 66 -1.01 3.52 10.05
N GLU A 67 -0.36 4.67 10.16
CA GLU A 67 -0.72 5.87 9.41
C GLU A 67 -0.64 5.63 7.91
N LEU A 68 0.47 5.06 7.42
CA LEU A 68 0.66 4.78 6.01
C LEU A 68 -0.35 3.78 5.47
N PHE A 69 -0.63 2.72 6.20
CA PHE A 69 -1.58 1.71 5.78
C PHE A 69 -2.97 2.31 5.60
N GLN A 70 -3.40 3.15 6.54
CA GLN A 70 -4.68 3.86 6.45
C GLN A 70 -4.70 4.90 5.32
N ARG A 71 -3.66 5.74 5.25
CA ARG A 71 -3.55 6.84 4.28
C ARG A 71 -3.41 6.35 2.84
N VAL A 72 -2.72 5.24 2.63
CA VAL A 72 -2.40 4.72 1.29
C VAL A 72 -3.31 3.55 0.95
N ILE A 73 -3.28 2.47 1.71
CA ILE A 73 -3.94 1.20 1.33
C ILE A 73 -5.45 1.30 1.50
N GLN A 74 -5.92 1.67 2.69
CA GLN A 74 -7.37 1.79 2.95
C GLN A 74 -7.99 2.85 2.06
N THR A 75 -7.36 4.02 1.95
CA THR A 75 -7.86 5.12 1.11
C THR A 75 -7.95 4.71 -0.36
N LYS A 76 -6.94 4.01 -0.90
CA LYS A 76 -6.97 3.57 -2.31
C LYS A 76 -8.03 2.50 -2.57
N ILE A 77 -8.23 1.56 -1.65
CA ILE A 77 -9.26 0.52 -1.77
C ILE A 77 -10.66 1.14 -1.70
N SER A 78 -10.91 2.00 -0.71
CA SER A 78 -12.21 2.68 -0.59
C SER A 78 -12.46 3.61 -1.78
N LYS A 79 -11.44 4.33 -2.27
CA LYS A 79 -11.56 5.13 -3.50
C LYS A 79 -11.79 4.28 -4.75
N SER A 80 -11.17 3.10 -4.87
CA SER A 80 -11.45 2.14 -5.96
C SER A 80 -12.92 1.78 -6.02
N LYS A 81 -13.48 1.35 -4.88
CA LYS A 81 -14.90 0.97 -4.75
C LYS A 81 -15.82 2.14 -5.05
N ALA A 82 -15.58 3.29 -4.43
CA ALA A 82 -16.40 4.48 -4.64
C ALA A 82 -16.33 4.99 -6.09
N TRP A 83 -15.14 5.01 -6.70
CA TRP A 83 -14.94 5.42 -8.09
C TRP A 83 -15.78 4.59 -9.06
N LYS A 84 -15.80 3.26 -8.87
CA LYS A 84 -16.62 2.34 -9.67
C LYS A 84 -18.12 2.68 -9.57
N ILE A 85 -18.63 2.89 -8.35
CA ILE A 85 -20.02 3.28 -8.13
C ILE A 85 -20.33 4.61 -8.79
N CYS A 86 -19.46 5.61 -8.63
CA CYS A 86 -19.65 6.94 -9.23
C CYS A 86 -19.63 6.90 -10.78
N LEU A 87 -18.86 6.00 -11.39
CA LEU A 87 -18.91 5.76 -12.84
C LEU A 87 -20.24 5.13 -13.26
N GLU A 88 -20.65 4.05 -12.60
CA GLU A 88 -21.87 3.29 -12.92
C GLU A 88 -23.15 4.13 -12.74
N THR A 89 -23.15 5.05 -11.77
CA THR A 89 -24.27 5.96 -11.48
C THR A 89 -24.23 7.27 -12.28
N GLY A 90 -23.21 7.47 -13.12
CA GLY A 90 -23.07 8.68 -13.95
C GLY A 90 -22.67 9.95 -13.19
N LEU A 91 -22.29 9.85 -11.91
CA LEU A 91 -21.83 10.99 -11.09
C LEU A 91 -20.56 11.67 -11.64
N LEU A 92 -19.76 10.93 -12.41
CA LEU A 92 -18.51 11.42 -13.01
C LEU A 92 -18.67 11.83 -14.49
N THR A 93 -19.90 12.01 -14.99
CA THR A 93 -20.14 12.39 -16.40
C THR A 93 -19.59 13.77 -16.76
N SER A 94 -19.44 14.67 -15.79
CA SER A 94 -18.82 15.98 -15.94
C SER A 94 -17.31 15.94 -16.18
N LEU A 95 -16.64 14.84 -15.85
CA LEU A 95 -15.22 14.66 -16.11
C LEU A 95 -14.94 14.34 -17.58
N ARG A 96 -13.84 14.89 -18.10
CA ARG A 96 -13.36 14.55 -19.46
C ARG A 96 -13.09 13.04 -19.56
N PRO A 97 -13.39 12.39 -20.69
CA PRO A 97 -13.13 10.95 -20.88
C PRO A 97 -11.70 10.53 -20.52
N THR A 98 -10.69 11.26 -21.00
CA THR A 98 -9.28 10.97 -20.71
C THR A 98 -8.93 11.04 -19.22
N THR A 99 -9.53 11.98 -18.50
CA THR A 99 -9.38 12.10 -17.04
C THR A 99 -10.02 10.90 -16.34
N ARG A 100 -11.20 10.47 -16.79
CA ARG A 100 -11.87 9.28 -16.24
C ARG A 100 -11.02 8.03 -16.48
N ASP A 101 -10.55 7.82 -17.70
CA ASP A 101 -9.77 6.63 -18.06
C ASP A 101 -8.48 6.54 -17.24
N SER A 102 -7.76 7.66 -17.10
CA SER A 102 -6.52 7.71 -16.32
C SER A 102 -6.75 7.41 -14.84
N ASN A 103 -7.84 7.92 -14.25
CA ASN A 103 -8.18 7.65 -12.85
C ASN A 103 -8.76 6.24 -12.66
N THR A 104 -9.49 5.69 -13.64
CA THR A 104 -9.92 4.29 -13.63
C THR A 104 -8.73 3.35 -13.60
N ILE A 105 -7.68 3.62 -14.39
CA ILE A 105 -6.44 2.83 -14.34
C ILE A 105 -5.74 2.99 -12.98
N ARG A 106 -5.66 4.21 -12.43
CA ARG A 106 -5.02 4.46 -11.12
C ARG A 106 -5.75 3.76 -9.97
N TYR A 107 -7.07 3.79 -9.98
CA TYR A 107 -7.90 3.20 -8.94
C TYR A 107 -8.23 1.74 -9.17
N ALA A 108 -7.83 1.14 -10.29
CA ALA A 108 -7.94 -0.30 -10.47
C ALA A 108 -7.17 -1.03 -9.36
N LYS A 109 -7.83 -2.00 -8.74
CA LYS A 109 -7.28 -2.86 -7.69
C LYS A 109 -7.56 -4.31 -8.04
N ASP A 110 -6.60 -5.18 -7.75
CA ASP A 110 -6.81 -6.62 -7.86
C ASP A 110 -7.78 -7.06 -6.76
N GLN A 111 -8.81 -7.82 -7.11
CA GLN A 111 -9.82 -8.27 -6.15
C GLN A 111 -9.23 -9.13 -5.03
N ARG A 112 -8.13 -9.85 -5.28
CA ARG A 112 -7.40 -10.62 -4.26
C ARG A 112 -6.75 -9.70 -3.24
N PHE A 113 -6.22 -8.56 -3.69
CA PHE A 113 -5.66 -7.53 -2.82
C PHE A 113 -6.71 -6.91 -1.90
N GLU A 114 -7.88 -6.57 -2.45
CA GLU A 114 -8.99 -6.02 -1.66
C GLU A 114 -9.46 -7.01 -0.58
N LYS A 115 -9.69 -8.28 -0.95
CA LYS A 115 -10.10 -9.33 -0.01
C LYS A 115 -9.07 -9.56 1.07
N PHE A 116 -7.79 -9.53 0.73
CA PHE A 116 -6.73 -9.68 1.71
C PHE A 116 -6.71 -8.56 2.74
N VAL A 117 -6.80 -7.31 2.29
CA VAL A 117 -6.83 -6.18 3.23
C VAL A 117 -8.06 -6.26 4.13
N GLU A 118 -9.21 -6.70 3.60
CA GLU A 118 -10.40 -6.99 4.42
C GLU A 118 -10.12 -8.09 5.47
N HIS A 119 -9.48 -9.19 5.09
CA HIS A 119 -9.11 -10.26 6.02
C HIS A 119 -8.12 -9.79 7.10
N LEU A 120 -7.15 -8.97 6.72
CA LEU A 120 -6.12 -8.43 7.60
C LEU A 120 -6.70 -7.42 8.60
N VAL A 121 -7.62 -6.55 8.16
CA VAL A 121 -8.39 -5.65 9.04
C VAL A 121 -9.28 -6.42 10.00
N ASN A 122 -9.95 -7.47 9.52
CA ASN A 122 -10.83 -8.30 10.32
C ASN A 122 -10.08 -9.33 11.19
N GLN A 123 -8.75 -9.33 11.19
CA GLN A 123 -7.90 -10.28 11.92
C GLN A 123 -8.26 -11.75 11.65
N ALA A 124 -8.54 -12.09 10.39
CA ALA A 124 -8.82 -13.46 9.99
C ALA A 124 -7.59 -14.37 10.19
N SER A 125 -7.83 -15.63 10.55
CA SER A 125 -6.89 -16.54 11.24
C SER A 125 -5.54 -16.85 10.58
N ILE A 126 -5.29 -16.44 9.33
CA ILE A 126 -4.06 -16.78 8.58
C ILE A 126 -3.12 -15.57 8.39
N SER A 127 -3.65 -14.35 8.45
CA SER A 127 -2.89 -13.11 8.29
C SER A 127 -3.16 -12.12 9.41
N ARG A 128 -2.10 -11.52 9.96
CA ARG A 128 -2.19 -10.51 11.02
C ARG A 128 -1.24 -9.33 10.76
N CYS A 129 -1.60 -8.18 11.31
CA CYS A 129 -0.69 -7.05 11.49
C CYS A 129 -0.31 -6.95 12.97
N ASP A 130 0.94 -6.54 13.25
CA ASP A 130 1.36 -6.13 14.60
C ASP A 130 1.03 -4.65 14.89
N PHE A 131 0.68 -3.88 13.87
CA PHE A 131 0.17 -2.51 13.96
C PHE A 131 -1.35 -2.46 13.68
N ASN A 132 -1.99 -1.33 13.98
CA ASN A 132 -3.41 -1.13 13.69
C ASN A 132 -3.63 -0.78 12.20
N PRO A 133 -4.21 -1.69 11.38
CA PRO A 133 -4.46 -1.41 9.96
C PRO A 133 -5.60 -0.39 9.74
N GLY A 134 -6.27 0.03 10.82
CA GLY A 134 -7.42 0.93 10.80
C GLY A 134 -8.67 0.26 10.24
N ALA A 135 -9.68 1.09 9.96
CA ALA A 135 -10.91 0.68 9.31
C ALA A 135 -10.93 1.13 7.85
N LEU A 136 -11.61 0.36 7.00
CA LEU A 136 -11.94 0.81 5.65
C LEU A 136 -12.78 2.09 5.74
N LEU A 137 -12.45 3.09 4.90
CA LEU A 137 -13.29 4.27 4.78
C LEU A 137 -14.66 3.86 4.24
N ASP A 138 -15.70 4.48 4.79
CA ASP A 138 -17.07 4.27 4.33
C ASP A 138 -17.22 4.70 2.86
N VAL A 139 -17.50 3.71 2.02
CA VAL A 139 -17.66 3.88 0.58
C VAL A 139 -18.88 4.75 0.29
N ASP A 140 -19.95 4.66 1.08
CA ASP A 140 -21.15 5.45 0.86
C ASP A 140 -20.89 6.91 1.15
N THR A 141 -20.20 7.22 2.26
CA THR A 141 -19.72 8.58 2.55
C THR A 141 -18.86 9.15 1.43
N LEU A 142 -18.00 8.33 0.80
CA LEU A 142 -17.21 8.75 -0.35
C LEU A 142 -18.10 9.03 -1.57
N VAL A 143 -18.99 8.12 -1.95
CA VAL A 143 -19.92 8.33 -3.07
C VAL A 143 -20.76 9.59 -2.84
N GLU A 144 -21.19 9.84 -1.62
CA GLU A 144 -21.93 11.04 -1.24
C GLU A 144 -21.11 12.32 -1.36
N ASP A 145 -19.85 12.30 -0.92
CA ASP A 145 -18.93 13.42 -1.12
C ASP A 145 -18.74 13.73 -2.61
N ALA A 146 -18.66 12.71 -3.49
CA ALA A 146 -18.61 12.91 -4.93
C ALA A 146 -19.89 13.57 -5.48
N ARG A 147 -21.06 13.14 -4.98
CA ARG A 147 -22.37 13.69 -5.38
C ARG A 147 -22.50 15.16 -4.99
N VAL A 148 -22.14 15.52 -3.77
CA VAL A 148 -22.25 16.90 -3.27
C VAL A 148 -21.30 17.86 -4.00
N ARG A 149 -20.11 17.39 -4.40
CA ARG A 149 -19.07 18.20 -5.06
C ARG A 149 -19.20 18.27 -6.58
N HIS A 150 -20.32 17.84 -7.15
CA HIS A 150 -20.53 17.74 -8.60
C HIS A 150 -20.11 19.02 -9.37
N GLY A 151 -19.54 18.86 -10.57
CA GLY A 151 -19.05 19.96 -11.38
C GLY A 151 -17.55 20.22 -11.19
N GLU A 152 -17.13 21.49 -11.15
CA GLU A 152 -15.70 21.86 -11.10
C GLU A 152 -15.00 21.40 -9.80
N ASN A 153 -15.73 21.30 -8.70
CA ASN A 153 -15.20 20.94 -7.38
C ASN A 153 -14.88 19.43 -7.21
N ILE A 154 -15.30 18.59 -8.16
CA ILE A 154 -14.99 17.15 -8.12
C ILE A 154 -13.50 16.90 -8.39
N PHE A 155 -12.85 17.81 -9.13
CA PHE A 155 -11.47 17.65 -9.56
C PHE A 155 -10.49 17.60 -8.39
N ASP A 156 -10.63 18.49 -7.40
CA ASP A 156 -9.61 18.65 -6.36
C ASP A 156 -9.48 17.46 -5.40
N LYS A 157 -10.54 16.65 -5.24
CA LYS A 157 -10.56 15.54 -4.28
C LYS A 157 -10.58 14.16 -4.93
N TRP A 158 -11.21 14.05 -6.11
CA TRP A 158 -11.42 12.78 -6.80
C TRP A 158 -10.45 12.54 -7.94
N VAL A 159 -9.96 13.61 -8.57
CA VAL A 159 -8.99 13.52 -9.66
C VAL A 159 -7.61 13.77 -9.10
N SER A 160 -6.75 12.75 -9.15
CA SER A 160 -5.34 13.00 -8.86
C SER A 160 -4.69 13.72 -10.05
N LYS A 161 -4.03 14.86 -9.77
CA LYS A 161 -3.22 15.58 -10.77
C LYS A 161 -1.93 14.83 -11.12
N TRP A 162 -1.48 13.94 -10.23
CA TRP A 162 -0.25 13.18 -10.36
C TRP A 162 -0.55 11.68 -10.51
N LEU A 163 0.42 10.89 -10.96
CA LEU A 163 0.27 9.43 -11.09
C LEU A 163 0.55 8.68 -9.78
N PHE A 164 1.16 9.36 -8.83
CA PHE A 164 1.59 8.83 -7.54
C PHE A 164 1.75 9.96 -6.53
N ASP A 165 1.78 9.59 -5.26
CA ASP A 165 2.08 10.47 -4.13
C ASP A 165 3.43 10.04 -3.53
N VAL A 166 4.12 10.99 -2.88
CA VAL A 166 5.43 10.73 -2.27
C VAL A 166 5.29 10.62 -0.76
N ILE A 167 5.91 9.60 -0.19
CA ILE A 167 5.84 9.27 1.23
C ILE A 167 7.22 9.48 1.85
N PRO A 168 7.36 10.39 2.81
CA PRO A 168 8.63 10.62 3.48
C PRO A 168 8.90 9.50 4.50
N LEU A 169 10.05 8.84 4.37
CA LEU A 169 10.52 7.78 5.26
C LEU A 169 11.15 8.37 6.54
N PRO A 170 11.04 7.68 7.68
CA PRO A 170 11.90 7.90 8.84
C PRO A 170 13.37 7.68 8.47
N HIS A 171 14.28 8.49 9.02
CA HIS A 171 15.71 8.43 8.67
C HIS A 171 16.37 7.14 9.15
N ASP A 172 16.00 6.67 10.35
CA ASP A 172 16.41 5.39 10.91
C ASP A 172 15.97 4.22 10.01
N LEU A 173 14.70 4.19 9.59
CA LEU A 173 14.20 3.19 8.64
C LEU A 173 15.00 3.19 7.32
N TYR A 174 15.32 4.37 6.80
CA TYR A 174 16.13 4.49 5.60
C TYR A 174 17.55 4.01 5.80
N HIS A 175 18.19 4.30 6.93
CA HIS A 175 19.51 3.79 7.26
C HIS A 175 19.49 2.26 7.32
N ASP A 176 18.49 1.65 7.95
CA ASP A 176 18.34 0.20 8.02
C ASP A 176 18.16 -0.44 6.64
N MET A 177 17.46 0.21 5.71
CA MET A 177 17.33 -0.26 4.33
C MET A 177 18.62 -0.12 3.51
N MET A 178 19.46 0.86 3.84
CA MET A 178 20.70 1.17 3.11
C MET A 178 21.91 0.36 3.60
N VAL A 179 21.84 -0.14 4.84
CA VAL A 179 22.81 -1.10 5.37
C VAL A 179 22.41 -2.49 4.88
N ALA A 180 23.38 -3.26 4.37
CA ALA A 180 23.11 -4.63 3.96
C ALA A 180 22.54 -5.43 5.15
N PRO A 181 21.49 -6.23 4.97
CA PRO A 181 21.00 -7.09 6.05
C PRO A 181 22.19 -7.94 6.52
N ASN A 182 22.49 -7.87 7.82
CA ASN A 182 23.45 -8.77 8.42
C ASN A 182 22.82 -10.16 8.46
N TYR A 183 22.97 -10.91 7.38
CA TYR A 183 22.71 -12.33 7.40
C TYR A 183 23.83 -12.97 8.21
N GLU A 184 23.57 -13.25 9.49
CA GLU A 184 24.40 -14.17 10.24
C GLU A 184 24.24 -15.56 9.62
N PHE A 185 25.26 -16.00 8.90
CA PHE A 185 25.34 -17.38 8.43
C PHE A 185 25.79 -18.25 9.60
N GLN A 186 24.85 -18.89 10.28
CA GLN A 186 25.19 -19.97 11.20
C GLN A 186 25.52 -21.23 10.40
N THR A 187 26.70 -21.78 10.65
CA THR A 187 27.06 -23.11 10.17
C THR A 187 26.27 -24.17 10.94
N ARG A 188 26.06 -25.35 10.33
CA ARG A 188 25.38 -26.47 10.99
C ARG A 188 26.00 -26.86 12.35
N GLN A 189 27.29 -26.57 12.54
CA GLN A 189 28.00 -26.78 13.80
C GLN A 189 27.47 -25.86 14.91
N GLU A 190 27.23 -24.58 14.61
CA GLU A 190 26.82 -23.54 15.58
C GLU A 190 25.34 -23.67 16.00
N TYR A 191 24.52 -24.41 15.25
CA TYR A 191 23.11 -24.67 15.60
C TYR A 191 22.93 -25.85 16.57
N ILE A 192 23.92 -26.75 16.68
CA ILE A 192 23.82 -28.00 17.45
C ILE A 192 24.51 -27.90 18.82
N GLU A 193 25.24 -26.81 19.10
CA GLU A 193 25.78 -26.47 20.43
C GLU A 193 24.79 -25.63 21.24
#